data_AF-A0A8J6LN01-F1
#
_entry.id   AF-A0A8J6LN01-F1
#
_cell.length_a   1.000
_cell.length_b   1.000
_cell.length_c   1.000
_cell.angle_alpha   90.00
_cell.angle_beta   90.00
_cell.angle_gamma   90.00
#
_symmetry.space_group_name_H-M   'P 1'
#
loop_
_entity.id
_entity.type
_entity.pdbx_description
1 polymer ?
#
loop_
_entity_poly.entity_id
_entity_poly.type
_entity_poly.pdbx_seq_one_letter_code
_entity_poly.pdbx_strand_id
1 'polypeptide(L)'
;MINGGAGKDLICGGTGEDTLRGSTGGDALIGGGGNDTLSGGDGADDLLGNAGKDRLNGGKGPDDLSGGAGNDKLMGGPGNDRIVGGGGTDRGDGGPGTDTFRSTEVRKN
;
A
#
# COMPACT_ATOMS: atom_id res chain seq x y z
N MET A 1 -4.13 6.46 -14.50
CA MET A 1 -3.86 7.15 -13.21
C MET A 1 -5.17 7.71 -12.69
N ILE A 2 -5.52 7.41 -11.44
CA ILE A 2 -6.70 7.90 -10.73
C ILE A 2 -6.21 8.65 -9.48
N ASN A 3 -6.77 9.83 -9.19
CA ASN A 3 -6.37 10.68 -8.07
C ASN A 3 -7.58 11.11 -7.25
N GLY A 4 -7.53 10.94 -5.93
CA GLY A 4 -8.57 11.33 -4.96
C GLY A 4 -8.53 12.83 -4.65
N GLY A 5 -7.35 13.34 -4.31
CA GLY A 5 -7.14 14.76 -4.04
C GLY A 5 -7.22 15.07 -2.55
N ALA A 6 -8.12 15.96 -2.16
CA ALA A 6 -8.25 16.36 -0.76
C ALA A 6 -9.47 15.73 -0.13
N GLY A 7 -9.29 15.18 1.07
CA GLY A 7 -10.37 14.59 1.86
C GLY A 7 -10.18 13.10 1.99
N LYS A 8 -11.28 12.39 2.26
CA LYS A 8 -11.27 10.93 2.34
C LYS A 8 -11.84 10.38 1.05
N ASP A 9 -11.03 9.64 0.31
CA ASP A 9 -11.38 9.06 -0.97
C ASP A 9 -11.45 7.53 -0.92
N LEU A 10 -12.27 6.96 -1.81
CA LEU A 10 -12.30 5.53 -2.09
C LEU A 10 -12.02 5.32 -3.58
N ILE A 11 -10.90 4.68 -3.88
CA ILE A 11 -10.40 4.52 -5.25
C ILE A 11 -10.20 3.03 -5.54
N CYS A 12 -10.70 2.57 -6.69
CA CYS A 12 -10.51 1.20 -7.17
C CYS A 12 -9.98 1.21 -8.62
N GLY A 13 -8.87 0.50 -8.87
CA GLY A 13 -8.27 0.34 -10.19
C GLY A 13 -8.99 -0.70 -11.04
N GLY A 14 -9.30 -1.85 -10.44
CA GLY A 14 -10.08 -2.90 -11.08
C GLY A 14 -9.17 -3.98 -11.66
N THR A 15 -9.12 -4.12 -12.98
CA THR A 15 -8.24 -5.09 -13.65
C THR A 15 -7.28 -4.36 -14.58
N GLY A 16 -6.05 -4.84 -14.69
CA GLY A 16 -4.99 -4.21 -15.47
C GLY A 16 -3.92 -3.63 -14.57
N GLU A 17 -2.95 -2.94 -15.16
CA GLU A 17 -1.94 -2.23 -14.37
C GLU A 17 -2.43 -0.81 -14.08
N ASP A 18 -2.69 -0.51 -12.82
CA ASP A 18 -3.24 0.76 -12.38
C ASP A 18 -2.24 1.63 -11.63
N THR A 19 -2.54 2.93 -11.59
CA THR A 19 -1.79 3.90 -10.78
C THR A 19 -2.79 4.74 -10.00
N LEU A 20 -2.80 4.59 -8.68
CA LEU A 20 -3.76 5.22 -7.77
C LEU A 20 -3.05 6.16 -6.80
N ARG A 21 -3.67 7.31 -6.52
CA ARG A 21 -3.15 8.30 -5.57
C ARG A 21 -4.27 8.86 -4.70
N GLY A 22 -4.12 8.81 -3.37
CA GLY A 22 -5.02 9.44 -2.40
C GLY A 22 -4.75 10.95 -2.29
N SER A 23 -3.50 11.30 -2.02
CA SER A 23 -2.95 12.64 -1.80
C SER A 23 -3.07 13.15 -0.36
N THR A 24 -4.20 13.68 0.10
CA THR A 24 -4.31 14.19 1.47
C THR A 24 -5.63 13.80 2.11
N GLY A 25 -5.57 13.36 3.37
CA GLY A 25 -6.69 12.80 4.12
C GLY A 25 -6.54 11.28 4.21
N GLY A 26 -7.44 10.61 4.94
CA GLY A 26 -7.34 9.15 5.14
C GLY A 26 -8.10 8.39 4.07
N ASP A 27 -7.36 7.85 3.10
CA ASP A 27 -7.87 7.30 1.84
C ASP A 27 -7.90 5.77 1.82
N ALA A 28 -8.78 5.20 0.99
CA ALA A 28 -8.85 3.76 0.74
C ALA A 28 -8.56 3.47 -0.75
N LEU A 29 -7.44 2.80 -1.03
CA LEU A 29 -6.96 2.52 -2.38
C LEU A 29 -6.94 1.01 -2.62
N ILE A 30 -7.59 0.57 -3.69
CA ILE A 30 -7.73 -0.83 -4.08
C ILE A 30 -7.19 -1.01 -5.50
N GLY A 31 -6.05 -1.70 -5.65
CA GLY A 31 -5.44 -2.00 -6.94
C GLY A 31 -6.32 -2.94 -7.76
N GLY A 32 -6.43 -4.19 -7.30
CA GLY A 32 -7.31 -5.18 -7.88
C GLY A 32 -6.52 -6.31 -8.53
N GLY A 33 -6.67 -6.53 -9.83
CA GLY A 33 -5.89 -7.54 -10.54
C GLY A 33 -4.91 -6.90 -11.50
N GLY A 34 -3.63 -7.20 -11.40
CA GLY A 34 -2.56 -6.65 -12.24
C GLY A 34 -1.43 -6.11 -11.38
N ASN A 35 -0.41 -5.51 -12.01
CA ASN A 35 0.72 -4.98 -11.26
C ASN A 35 0.48 -3.49 -10.99
N ASP A 36 0.04 -3.16 -9.78
CA ASP A 36 -0.46 -1.85 -9.47
C ASP A 36 0.57 -0.97 -8.74
N THR A 37 0.37 0.33 -8.83
CA THR A 37 1.11 1.33 -8.04
C THR A 37 0.14 2.20 -7.24
N LEU A 38 0.18 2.08 -5.92
CA LEU A 38 -0.69 2.78 -4.98
C LEU A 38 0.13 3.74 -4.11
N SER A 39 -0.37 4.95 -3.91
CA SER A 39 0.21 5.97 -3.04
C SER A 39 -0.87 6.61 -2.18
N GLY A 40 -0.84 6.42 -0.87
CA GLY A 40 -1.79 7.01 0.10
C GLY A 40 -1.62 8.52 0.15
N GLY A 41 -0.48 8.99 0.65
CA GLY A 41 -0.14 10.41 0.70
C GLY A 41 0.02 10.88 2.14
N ASP A 42 -0.62 11.99 2.50
CA ASP A 42 -0.66 12.44 3.89
C ASP A 42 -1.98 11.98 4.50
N GLY A 43 -1.98 11.15 5.54
CA GLY A 43 -3.24 10.58 6.00
C GLY A 43 -3.08 9.43 6.97
N ALA A 44 -4.17 8.71 7.19
CA ALA A 44 -4.12 7.36 7.71
C ALA A 44 -4.82 6.52 6.64
N ASP A 45 -4.02 5.82 5.84
CA ASP A 45 -4.47 5.29 4.56
C ASP A 45 -4.58 3.74 4.59
N ASP A 46 -5.58 3.22 3.88
CA ASP A 46 -5.80 1.79 3.66
C ASP A 46 -5.42 1.43 2.21
N LEU A 47 -4.32 0.71 2.00
CA LEU A 47 -3.83 0.32 0.69
C LEU A 47 -3.90 -1.21 0.48
N LEU A 48 -4.64 -1.64 -0.54
CA LEU A 48 -4.81 -3.05 -0.92
C LEU A 48 -4.33 -3.28 -2.36
N GLY A 49 -3.21 -3.99 -2.55
CA GLY A 49 -2.70 -4.38 -3.87
C GLY A 49 -3.58 -5.45 -4.54
N ASN A 50 -3.93 -6.48 -3.77
CA ASN A 50 -4.66 -7.67 -4.18
C ASN A 50 -3.82 -8.63 -5.04
N ALA A 51 -4.07 -8.77 -6.35
CA ALA A 51 -3.43 -9.82 -7.14
C ALA A 51 -2.44 -9.22 -8.13
N GLY A 52 -1.17 -9.56 -8.01
CA GLY A 52 -0.12 -9.13 -8.93
C GLY A 52 1.15 -8.76 -8.20
N LYS A 53 2.06 -8.06 -8.88
CA LYS A 53 3.31 -7.57 -8.27
C LYS A 53 3.18 -6.09 -8.02
N ASP A 54 2.75 -5.75 -6.82
CA ASP A 54 2.29 -4.41 -6.51
C ASP A 54 3.38 -3.56 -5.85
N ARG A 55 3.21 -2.24 -5.96
CA ARG A 55 4.00 -1.23 -5.26
C ARG A 55 3.06 -0.37 -4.43
N LEU A 56 3.14 -0.51 -3.12
CA LEU A 56 2.34 0.25 -2.17
C LEU A 56 3.26 1.21 -1.39
N ASN A 57 2.83 2.47 -1.30
CA ASN A 57 3.46 3.50 -0.48
C ASN A 57 2.38 4.18 0.37
N GLY A 58 2.41 3.99 1.69
CA GLY A 58 1.47 4.62 2.62
C GLY A 58 1.62 6.13 2.59
N GLY A 59 2.82 6.60 2.90
CA GLY A 59 3.16 8.02 2.88
C GLY A 59 3.39 8.51 4.29
N LYS A 60 2.74 9.60 4.71
CA LYS A 60 2.84 10.10 6.08
C LYS A 60 1.59 9.74 6.86
N GLY A 61 1.82 9.33 8.10
CA GLY A 61 0.80 9.00 9.09
C GLY A 61 0.68 7.49 9.25
N PRO A 62 -0.23 7.00 10.09
CA PRO A 62 -0.33 5.58 10.40
C PRO A 62 -1.11 4.86 9.30
N ASP A 63 -0.42 4.02 8.52
CA ASP A 63 -0.99 3.40 7.32
C ASP A 63 -1.15 1.87 7.46
N ASP A 64 -2.18 1.34 6.80
CA ASP A 64 -2.49 -0.09 6.70
C ASP A 64 -2.24 -0.57 5.26
N LEU A 65 -1.17 -1.34 5.05
CA LEU A 65 -0.75 -1.83 3.73
C LEU A 65 -0.93 -3.35 3.62
N SER A 66 -1.58 -3.82 2.55
CA SER A 66 -1.68 -5.24 2.19
C SER A 66 -1.30 -5.48 0.73
N GLY A 67 -0.23 -6.23 0.49
CA GLY A 67 0.25 -6.58 -0.86
C GLY A 67 -0.72 -7.53 -1.54
N GLY A 68 -0.92 -8.70 -0.94
CA GLY A 68 -1.88 -9.68 -1.41
C GLY A 68 -1.17 -10.89 -2.01
N ALA A 69 -1.47 -11.26 -3.25
CA ALA A 69 -0.85 -12.37 -3.93
C ALA A 69 0.16 -11.89 -4.96
N GLY A 70 1.42 -12.30 -4.83
CA GLY A 70 2.50 -11.98 -5.75
C GLY A 70 3.72 -11.49 -5.00
N ASN A 71 4.64 -10.84 -5.70
CA ASN A 71 5.89 -10.40 -5.07
C ASN A 71 5.84 -8.88 -4.93
N ASP A 72 5.47 -8.43 -3.74
CA ASP A 72 5.08 -7.04 -3.53
C ASP A 72 6.20 -6.21 -2.90
N LYS A 73 6.09 -4.89 -3.11
CA LYS A 73 6.92 -3.88 -2.42
C LYS A 73 6.02 -2.96 -1.63
N LEU A 74 6.22 -2.93 -0.32
CA LEU A 74 5.40 -2.16 0.60
C LEU A 74 6.30 -1.20 1.38
N MET A 75 5.96 0.08 1.37
CA MET A 75 6.65 1.12 2.12
C MET A 75 5.61 1.86 2.97
N GLY A 76 5.73 1.77 4.29
CA GLY A 76 4.85 2.49 5.22
C GLY A 76 5.12 3.98 5.14
N GLY A 77 6.30 4.39 5.61
CA GLY A 77 6.76 5.78 5.57
C GLY A 77 6.88 6.31 6.99
N PRO A 78 6.80 7.64 7.23
CA PRO A 78 6.75 8.15 8.60
C PRO A 78 5.39 7.86 9.22
N GLY A 79 5.33 7.04 10.26
CA GLY A 79 4.06 6.53 10.75
C GLY A 79 4.24 5.38 11.72
N ASN A 80 3.16 4.91 12.32
CA ASN A 80 3.18 3.59 12.95
C ASN A 80 2.38 2.68 12.04
N ASP A 81 3.08 1.92 11.21
CA ASP A 81 2.43 1.28 10.06
C ASP A 81 2.18 -0.20 10.31
N ARG A 82 1.12 -0.71 9.67
CA ARG A 82 0.84 -2.15 9.63
C ARG A 82 0.97 -2.64 8.20
N ILE A 83 1.96 -3.50 8.01
CA ILE A 83 2.31 -3.99 6.69
C ILE A 83 2.11 -5.50 6.64
N VAL A 84 1.30 -5.95 5.68
CA VAL A 84 1.03 -7.35 5.39
C VAL A 84 1.47 -7.63 3.96
N GLY A 85 2.53 -8.43 3.79
CA GLY A 85 2.99 -8.80 2.44
C GLY A 85 1.98 -9.66 1.71
N GLY A 86 1.50 -10.71 2.39
CA GLY A 86 0.58 -11.69 1.81
C GLY A 86 1.33 -12.93 1.34
N GLY A 87 0.96 -13.47 0.18
CA GLY A 87 1.55 -14.66 -0.40
C GLY A 87 2.53 -14.32 -1.52
N GLY A 88 3.70 -14.96 -1.50
CA GLY A 88 4.80 -14.69 -2.43
C GLY A 88 6.03 -14.22 -1.67
N THR A 89 7.02 -13.67 -2.40
CA THR A 89 8.23 -13.13 -1.79
C THR A 89 8.16 -11.62 -1.74
N ASP A 90 7.85 -11.09 -0.56
CA ASP A 90 7.58 -9.67 -0.36
C ASP A 90 8.77 -8.91 0.18
N ARG A 91 8.78 -7.60 -0.07
CA ARG A 91 9.67 -6.66 0.59
C ARG A 91 8.87 -5.55 1.24
N GLY A 92 8.93 -5.48 2.57
CA GLY A 92 8.38 -4.37 3.35
C GLY A 92 9.46 -3.51 3.97
N ASP A 93 9.20 -2.21 4.02
CA ASP A 93 9.93 -1.24 4.83
C ASP A 93 8.89 -0.41 5.61
N GLY A 94 9.00 -0.42 6.94
CA GLY A 94 8.13 0.39 7.80
C GLY A 94 8.47 1.87 7.71
N GLY A 95 9.74 2.23 7.53
CA GLY A 95 10.18 3.61 7.65
C GLY A 95 10.29 4.08 9.12
N PRO A 96 10.25 5.40 9.37
CA PRO A 96 10.33 5.94 10.72
C PRO A 96 9.06 5.71 11.54
N GLY A 97 9.20 5.00 12.65
CA GLY A 97 8.18 4.88 13.68
C GLY A 97 8.15 3.48 14.29
N THR A 98 7.00 3.09 14.84
CA THR A 98 6.82 1.74 15.41
C THR A 98 5.92 0.92 14.51
N ASP A 99 6.55 0.05 13.72
CA ASP A 99 5.85 -0.67 12.66
C ASP A 99 5.65 -2.15 12.98
N THR A 100 4.59 -2.70 12.40
CA THR A 100 4.33 -4.14 12.42
C THR A 100 4.43 -4.69 11.00
N PHE A 101 5.17 -5.78 10.84
CA PHE A 101 5.32 -6.45 9.56
C PHE A 101 4.96 -7.93 9.68
N ARG A 102 4.04 -8.40 8.82
CA ARG A 102 3.65 -9.81 8.71
C ARG A 102 3.73 -10.27 7.26
N SER A 103 4.58 -11.25 6.97
CA SER A 103 4.58 -11.97 5.68
C SER A 103 5.01 -13.41 5.90
N THR A 104 4.65 -14.28 4.94
CA THR A 104 4.96 -15.71 4.97
C THR A 104 6.42 -16.01 4.62
N GLU A 105 7.15 -15.10 3.96
CA GLU A 105 8.61 -15.18 3.71
C GLU A 105 9.23 -13.77 3.69
N VAL A 106 10.15 -13.46 4.62
CA VAL A 106 10.67 -12.09 4.81
C VAL A 106 12.19 -12.03 4.73
N ARG A 107 12.72 -11.13 3.90
CA ARG A 107 14.05 -10.54 4.10
C ARG A 107 13.88 -9.08 4.50
N LYS A 108 14.13 -8.78 5.78
CA LYS A 108 14.37 -7.41 6.24
C LYS A 108 15.74 -7.00 5.69
N ASN A 109 15.81 -5.86 5.01
CA ASN A 109 17.08 -5.22 4.72
C ASN A 109 17.38 -4.20 5.82
#